data_AF-A0A9E0THN5-F1
#
_entry.id   AF-A0A9E0THN5-F1
#
_cell.length_a   1.000
_cell.length_b   1.000
_cell.length_c   1.000
_cell.angle_alpha   90.00
_cell.angle_beta   90.00
_cell.angle_gamma   90.00
#
_symmetry.space_group_name_H-M   'P 1'
#
loop_
_entity.id
_entity.type
_entity.pdbx_description
1 polymer ?
#
loop_
_entity_poly.entity_id
_entity_poly.type
_entity_poly.pdbx_seq_one_letter_code
_entity_poly.pdbx_strand_id
1 'polypeptide(L)'
;IDIAISPAQAVIGELLLHVRRGAVAAVHSLRRGMAEALEGIARGDARTSHLVGRRIEQLKLPAGARVGAIVRGEGEQAHTLVPRHDTVIET
;
A
#
# COMPACT_ATOMS: atom_id res chain seq x y z
N ILE A 1 -5.79 4.22 -32.27
CA ILE A 1 -6.61 3.90 -31.08
C ILE A 1 -5.61 3.51 -30.02
N ASP A 2 -5.21 4.46 -29.19
CA ASP A 2 -4.09 4.28 -28.26
C ASP A 2 -4.66 4.24 -26.85
N ILE A 3 -4.95 3.04 -26.36
CA ILE A 3 -5.22 2.83 -24.95
C ILE A 3 -3.87 2.93 -24.25
N ALA A 4 -3.57 4.11 -23.69
CA ALA A 4 -2.50 4.24 -22.71
C ALA A 4 -2.99 3.58 -21.41
N ILE A 5 -2.71 2.29 -21.23
CA ILE A 5 -2.88 1.65 -19.93
C ILE A 5 -1.83 2.27 -19.01
N SER A 6 -2.28 3.02 -18.02
CA SER A 6 -1.39 3.51 -16.96
C SER A 6 -0.81 2.30 -16.22
N PRO A 7 0.53 2.17 -16.08
CA PRO A 7 1.14 1.10 -15.28
C PRO A 7 0.54 1.02 -13.87
N ALA A 8 0.15 2.17 -13.29
CA ALA A 8 -0.64 2.26 -12.08
C ALA A 8 -1.88 1.36 -12.09
N GLN A 9 -2.65 1.31 -13.17
CA GLN A 9 -3.84 0.44 -13.26
C GLN A 9 -3.49 -1.05 -13.24
N ALA A 10 -2.32 -1.44 -13.78
CA ALA A 10 -1.85 -2.82 -13.74
C ALA A 10 -1.37 -3.22 -12.33
N VAL A 11 -0.60 -2.35 -11.66
CA VAL A 11 -0.02 -2.61 -10.32
C VAL A 11 -1.08 -2.56 -9.22
N ILE A 12 -2.10 -1.71 -9.37
CA ILE A 12 -3.23 -1.63 -8.44
C ILE A 12 -3.89 -3.00 -8.28
N GLY A 13 -4.07 -3.80 -9.35
CA GLY A 13 -4.78 -5.09 -9.27
C GLY A 13 -4.18 -6.06 -8.24
N GLU A 14 -2.86 -6.20 -8.22
CA GLU A 14 -2.16 -7.12 -7.31
C GLU A 14 -2.06 -6.56 -5.88
N LEU A 15 -1.94 -5.24 -5.74
CA LEU A 15 -1.99 -4.58 -4.42
C LEU A 15 -3.39 -4.55 -3.82
N LEU A 16 -4.45 -4.51 -4.64
CA LEU A 16 -5.83 -4.59 -4.17
C LEU A 16 -6.14 -5.93 -3.47
N LEU A 17 -5.37 -6.99 -3.75
CA LEU A 17 -5.42 -8.23 -2.97
C LEU A 17 -5.07 -8.00 -1.50
N HIS A 18 -4.22 -7.00 -1.23
CA HIS A 18 -3.76 -6.66 0.11
C HIS A 18 -4.65 -5.59 0.75
N VAL A 19 -4.99 -4.52 0.02
CA VAL A 19 -5.69 -3.35 0.60
C VAL A 19 -7.22 -3.35 0.45
N ARG A 20 -7.84 -4.31 -0.26
CA ARG A 20 -9.25 -4.28 -0.72
C ARG A 20 -9.54 -3.14 -1.72
N ARG A 21 -10.47 -3.41 -2.65
CA ARG A 21 -10.95 -2.42 -3.65
C ARG A 21 -11.44 -1.15 -2.96
N GLY A 22 -10.98 0.01 -3.44
CA GLY A 22 -11.36 1.33 -2.93
C GLY A 22 -10.56 1.83 -1.73
N ALA A 23 -9.61 1.05 -1.21
CA ALA A 23 -8.73 1.50 -0.13
C ALA A 23 -7.39 2.06 -0.61
N VAL A 24 -7.09 2.00 -1.90
CA VAL A 24 -5.98 2.78 -2.48
C VAL A 24 -6.43 4.24 -2.49
N ALA A 25 -5.80 5.05 -1.65
CA ALA A 25 -6.13 6.46 -1.50
C ALA A 25 -5.49 7.30 -2.62
N ALA A 26 -4.27 6.95 -3.03
CA ALA A 26 -3.54 7.72 -4.01
C ALA A 26 -2.51 6.87 -4.78
N VAL A 27 -2.22 7.31 -6.01
CA VAL A 27 -1.06 6.86 -6.80
C VAL A 27 -0.26 8.07 -7.22
N HIS A 28 1.06 8.04 -7.03
CA HIS A 28 1.96 9.13 -7.39
C HIS A 28 3.08 8.61 -8.27
N SER A 29 3.29 9.23 -9.43
CA SER A 29 4.41 8.89 -10.30
C SER A 29 5.71 9.53 -9.78
N LEU A 30 6.79 8.75 -9.72
CA LEU A 30 8.10 9.15 -9.24
C LEU A 30 9.15 8.99 -10.35
N ARG A 31 10.25 9.76 -10.26
CA ARG A 31 11.40 9.67 -11.17
C ARG A 31 10.99 9.66 -12.66
N ARG A 32 10.13 10.60 -13.07
CA ARG A 32 9.64 10.73 -14.46
C ARG A 32 8.94 9.45 -14.99
N GLY A 33 8.21 8.72 -14.14
CA GLY A 33 7.47 7.51 -14.54
C GLY A 33 8.22 6.20 -14.36
N MET A 34 9.45 6.22 -13.86
CA MET A 34 10.22 5.00 -13.61
C MET A 34 9.77 4.24 -12.36
N ALA A 35 9.02 4.89 -11.47
CA ALA A 35 8.47 4.28 -10.27
C ALA A 35 7.12 4.92 -9.93
N GLU A 36 6.33 4.21 -9.15
CA GLU A 36 5.06 4.70 -8.63
C GLU A 36 5.03 4.47 -7.12
N ALA A 37 4.52 5.45 -6.38
CA ALA A 37 4.16 5.32 -4.98
C ALA A 37 2.65 5.15 -4.86
N LEU A 38 2.24 4.21 -4.02
CA LEU A 38 0.85 3.86 -3.80
C LEU A 38 0.53 4.00 -2.33
N GLU A 39 -0.55 4.70 -2.01
CA GLU A 39 -1.06 4.84 -0.65
C GLU A 39 -2.27 3.91 -0.48
N GLY A 40 -2.20 3.04 0.51
CA GLY A 40 -3.25 2.10 0.85
C GLY A 40 -3.70 2.27 2.30
N ILE A 41 -5.01 2.28 2.53
CA ILE A 41 -5.60 2.39 3.86
C ILE A 41 -5.93 0.99 4.36
N ALA A 42 -5.30 0.58 5.47
CA ALA A 42 -5.68 -0.64 6.16
C ALA A 42 -7.05 -0.44 6.83
N ARG A 43 -8.04 -1.26 6.46
CA ARG A 43 -9.39 -1.20 7.04
C ARG A 43 -9.80 -2.56 7.59
N GLY A 44 -10.64 -2.56 8.63
CA GLY A 44 -11.20 -3.76 9.23
C GLY A 44 -10.32 -4.35 10.32
N ASP A 45 -10.29 -5.66 10.44
CA ASP A 45 -9.52 -6.38 11.46
C ASP A 45 -8.71 -7.51 10.82
N ALA A 46 -7.96 -8.28 11.63
CA ALA A 46 -7.16 -9.40 11.12
C ALA A 46 -7.99 -10.53 10.48
N ARG A 47 -9.32 -10.56 10.66
CA ARG A 47 -10.23 -11.55 10.05
C ARG A 47 -10.74 -11.09 8.69
N THR A 48 -10.88 -9.79 8.52
CA THR A 48 -11.49 -9.17 7.34
C THR A 48 -10.46 -8.51 6.42
N SER A 49 -9.26 -8.20 6.91
CA SER A 49 -8.18 -7.58 6.15
C SER A 49 -7.09 -8.58 5.79
N HIS A 50 -6.52 -8.44 4.59
CA HIS A 50 -5.32 -9.16 4.21
C HIS A 50 -4.03 -8.47 4.70
N LEU A 51 -4.14 -7.26 5.26
CA LEU A 51 -3.02 -6.48 5.79
C LEU A 51 -3.02 -6.40 7.32
N VAL A 52 -4.16 -6.08 7.93
CA VAL A 52 -4.23 -5.81 9.38
C VAL A 52 -3.77 -7.04 10.17
N GLY A 53 -2.91 -6.82 11.18
CA GLY A 53 -2.34 -7.86 12.03
C GLY A 53 -1.19 -8.65 11.38
N ARG A 54 -0.77 -8.30 10.15
CA ARG A 54 0.40 -8.90 9.49
C ARG A 54 1.63 -8.04 9.71
N ARG A 55 2.78 -8.72 9.87
CA ARG A 55 4.08 -8.05 9.81
C ARG A 55 4.44 -7.73 8.37
N ILE A 56 5.24 -6.69 8.14
CA ILE A 56 5.65 -6.29 6.78
C ILE A 56 6.30 -7.47 6.02
N GLU A 57 7.14 -8.25 6.68
CA GLU A 57 7.79 -9.42 6.06
C GLU A 57 6.81 -10.52 5.61
N GLN A 58 5.59 -10.52 6.16
CA GLN A 58 4.55 -11.50 5.83
C GLN A 58 3.70 -11.05 4.64
N LEU A 59 3.88 -9.81 4.17
CA LEU A 59 3.13 -9.27 3.05
C LEU A 59 3.70 -9.83 1.73
N LYS A 60 2.81 -10.37 0.90
CA LYS A 60 3.17 -10.87 -0.43
C LYS A 60 3.17 -9.72 -1.44
N LEU A 61 4.14 -8.82 -1.30
CA LEU A 61 4.22 -7.67 -2.20
C LEU A 61 4.60 -8.10 -3.62
N PRO A 62 4.07 -7.42 -4.65
CA PRO A 62 4.50 -7.61 -6.03
C PRO A 62 6.01 -7.47 -6.19
N ALA A 63 6.57 -8.11 -7.22
CA ALA A 63 7.99 -7.98 -7.53
C ALA A 63 8.37 -6.50 -7.73
N GLY A 64 9.40 -6.04 -7.01
CA GLY A 64 9.87 -4.65 -7.06
C GLY A 64 9.13 -3.68 -6.14
N ALA A 65 7.98 -4.06 -5.58
CA ALA A 65 7.25 -3.25 -4.61
C ALA A 65 7.84 -3.38 -3.19
N ARG A 66 7.79 -2.29 -2.43
CA ARG A 66 8.25 -2.22 -1.04
C ARG A 66 7.36 -1.26 -0.25
N VAL A 67 7.19 -1.53 1.04
CA VAL A 67 6.57 -0.55 1.96
C VAL A 67 7.60 0.54 2.23
N GLY A 68 7.31 1.76 1.79
CA GLY A 68 8.21 2.92 1.98
C GLY A 68 8.01 3.64 3.31
N ALA A 69 6.76 3.71 3.78
CA ALA A 69 6.37 4.34 5.03
C ALA A 69 5.05 3.74 5.54
N ILE A 70 4.84 3.78 6.86
CA ILE A 70 3.53 3.55 7.47
C ILE A 70 3.15 4.82 8.22
N VAL A 71 1.95 5.34 7.96
CA VAL A 71 1.37 6.42 8.74
C VAL A 71 0.36 5.82 9.70
N ARG A 72 0.44 6.18 10.99
CA ARG A 72 -0.44 5.66 12.03
C ARG A 72 -1.09 6.80 12.79
N GLY A 73 -2.39 6.66 13.06
CA GLY A 73 -3.22 7.70 13.67
C GLY A 73 -3.80 8.65 12.64
N GLU A 74 -4.51 9.65 13.12
CA GLU A 74 -5.24 10.64 12.30
C GLU A 74 -4.93 12.07 12.76
N GLY A 75 -5.07 13.03 11.84
CA GLY A 75 -4.89 14.46 12.13
C GLY A 75 -3.50 14.79 12.66
N GLU A 76 -3.45 15.67 13.67
CA GLU A 76 -2.19 16.13 14.28
C GLU A 76 -1.44 15.04 15.08
N GLN A 77 -2.12 13.94 15.41
CA GLN A 77 -1.52 12.81 16.15
C GLN A 77 -0.93 11.74 15.21
N ALA A 78 -1.10 11.91 13.90
CA ALA A 78 -0.53 11.00 12.92
C ALA A 78 1.00 11.08 12.94
N HIS A 79 1.65 9.92 12.95
CA HIS A 79 3.11 9.85 12.88
C HIS A 79 3.54 8.81 11.85
N THR A 80 4.72 9.04 11.28
CA THR A 80 5.32 8.16 10.30
C THR A 80 6.28 7.18 10.97
N LEU A 81 6.10 5.91 10.67
CA LEU A 81 6.98 4.82 11.08
C LEU A 81 7.86 4.42 9.91
N VAL A 82 9.16 4.23 10.19
CA VAL A 82 10.07 3.60 9.25
C VAL A 82 9.75 2.10 9.20
N PRO A 83 9.38 1.55 8.04
CA PRO A 83 9.06 0.13 7.89
C PRO A 83 10.21 -0.78 8.33
N ARG A 84 9.94 -1.70 9.25
CA ARG A 84 10.82 -2.82 9.58
C ARG A 84 10.13 -4.14 9.29
N HIS A 85 10.92 -5.20 9.14
CA HIS A 85 10.40 -6.54 8.85
C HIS A 85 9.34 -6.99 9.86
N ASP A 86 9.49 -6.60 11.12
CA ASP A 86 8.63 -6.98 12.24
C ASP A 86 7.48 -6.00 12.51
N THR A 87 7.43 -4.86 11.82
CA THR A 87 6.38 -3.86 12.01
C THR A 87 5.02 -4.45 11.65
N VAL A 88 4.07 -4.38 12.57
CA VAL A 88 2.70 -4.89 12.36
C VAL A 88 1.84 -3.78 11.74
N ILE A 89 1.09 -4.14 10.70
CA ILE A 89 0.08 -3.25 10.12
C ILE A 89 -1.14 -3.23 11.06
N GLU A 90 -1.56 -2.02 11.41
CA GLU A 90 -2.74 -1.75 12.25
C GLU A 90 -3.75 -0.93 11.43
N THR A 91 -4.99 -0.86 11.91
CA THR A 91 -5.98 0.13 11.44
C THR A 91 -5.75 1.49 12.05
#